data_AF-A0A918KP46-F1
#
_entry.id   AF-A0A918KP46-F1
#
_cell.length_a   1.000
_cell.length_b   1.000
_cell.length_c   1.000
_cell.angle_alpha   90.00
_cell.angle_beta   90.00
_cell.angle_gamma   90.00
#
_symmetry.space_group_name_H-M   'P 1'
#
loop_
_entity.id
_entity.type
_entity.pdbx_description
1 polymer ?
#
loop_
_entity_poly.entity_id
_entity_poly.type
_entity_poly.pdbx_seq_one_letter_code
_entity_poly.pdbx_strand_id
1 'polypeptide(L)'
;MSGTPGTKPPGAGTSLFEHALRLHGATPDAALPRNGEPYPDDAYRRGRPAAEHPCHRDRIGAEVAAVLDEHFADPGTDPGVLFGRFQDIHVPIHPNPRMAGAAARGGDRAREAGRRLVVHGTDRDDVAVGLALLAEVCTEDDIPLLRTIGLLSCSFGALAAHALERLPGGAGPLLWLADRVAGWGRVYVVESLCRLADAHPDVRPWLLRTAVDGDFLNGCFAGTVAETVDLRRALAGTAADPGIVDHAGELLHVLTGCQGMGITLADLPHAEDVLAAYLGHLGRLGPSPRRYRAVAHLALGLGEGGDVGSIGPARRWWTFRDGCRALLDREEWCATAREALAAGDEDMARLAERSAGDLCSRAFGDARPSPRHG
;
A
#
# COMPACT_ATOMS: atom_id res chain seq x y z
N MET A 1 10.46 -49.29 -24.81
CA MET A 1 10.54 -47.83 -25.03
C MET A 1 10.61 -47.19 -23.66
N SER A 2 11.83 -46.86 -23.26
CA SER A 2 12.18 -46.38 -21.93
C SER A 2 11.77 -44.92 -21.78
N GLY A 3 10.95 -44.63 -20.76
CA GLY A 3 10.62 -43.27 -20.37
C GLY A 3 11.83 -42.64 -19.68
N THR A 4 12.28 -41.52 -20.22
CA THR A 4 13.30 -40.66 -19.60
C THR A 4 12.68 -40.04 -18.35
N PRO A 5 13.26 -40.25 -17.14
CA PRO A 5 12.75 -39.63 -15.93
C PRO A 5 13.14 -38.16 -15.94
N GLY A 6 12.12 -37.28 -15.94
CA GLY A 6 12.30 -35.86 -15.75
C GLY A 6 13.04 -35.59 -14.44
N THR A 7 14.20 -34.97 -14.56
CA THR A 7 15.08 -34.58 -13.47
C THR A 7 14.32 -33.59 -12.57
N LYS A 8 13.88 -34.04 -11.39
CA LYS A 8 13.43 -33.14 -10.32
C LYS A 8 14.63 -32.26 -9.94
N PRO A 9 14.54 -30.92 -9.99
CA PRO A 9 15.63 -30.07 -9.55
C PRO A 9 15.94 -30.30 -8.06
N PRO A 10 17.21 -30.18 -7.64
CA PRO A 10 17.61 -30.46 -6.27
C PRO A 10 17.12 -29.35 -5.33
N GLY A 11 16.35 -29.73 -4.30
CA GLY A 11 15.83 -28.85 -3.25
C GLY A 11 14.31 -28.69 -3.31
N ALA A 12 13.55 -29.66 -2.78
CA ALA A 12 12.07 -29.64 -2.75
C ALA A 12 11.52 -28.66 -1.70
N GLY A 13 11.86 -27.38 -1.83
CA GLY A 13 11.21 -26.29 -1.10
C GLY A 13 9.85 -25.97 -1.72
N THR A 14 8.87 -25.59 -0.89
CA THR A 14 7.60 -25.02 -1.35
C THR A 14 7.89 -23.78 -2.19
N SER A 15 7.29 -23.67 -3.39
CA SER A 15 7.48 -22.46 -4.21
C SER A 15 6.85 -21.24 -3.53
N LEU A 16 7.34 -20.05 -3.85
CA LEU A 16 6.76 -18.82 -3.33
C LEU A 16 5.30 -18.65 -3.77
N PHE A 17 4.96 -19.14 -4.96
CA PHE A 17 3.58 -19.16 -5.46
C PHE A 17 2.67 -20.09 -4.65
N GLU A 18 3.12 -21.32 -4.38
CA GLU A 18 2.38 -22.27 -3.53
C GLU A 18 2.23 -21.73 -2.10
N HIS A 19 3.25 -21.06 -1.58
CA HIS A 19 3.21 -20.39 -0.29
C HIS A 19 2.16 -19.28 -0.26
N ALA A 20 2.13 -18.41 -1.28
CA ALA A 20 1.12 -17.37 -1.41
C ALA A 20 -0.31 -17.95 -1.48
N LEU A 21 -0.52 -18.99 -2.28
CA LEU A 21 -1.82 -19.68 -2.36
C LEU A 21 -2.27 -20.24 -1.01
N ARG A 22 -1.36 -20.92 -0.29
CA ARG A 22 -1.65 -21.51 1.01
C ARG A 22 -2.04 -20.45 2.04
N LEU A 23 -1.31 -19.34 2.09
CA LEU A 23 -1.62 -18.24 3.00
C LEU A 23 -2.93 -17.56 2.63
N HIS A 24 -3.16 -17.30 1.35
CA HIS A 24 -4.40 -16.71 0.88
C HIS A 24 -5.62 -17.58 1.20
N GLY A 25 -5.51 -18.90 1.06
CA GLY A 25 -6.56 -19.83 1.44
C GLY A 25 -6.92 -19.77 2.93
N ALA A 26 -5.97 -19.39 3.80
CA ALA A 26 -6.22 -19.21 5.23
C ALA A 26 -6.79 -17.82 5.57
N THR A 27 -6.54 -16.80 4.75
CA THR A 27 -7.01 -15.42 4.93
C THR A 27 -7.52 -14.84 3.59
N PRO A 28 -8.69 -15.29 3.08
CA PRO A 28 -9.12 -14.97 1.71
C PRO A 28 -9.49 -13.49 1.50
N ASP A 29 -9.93 -12.81 2.56
CA ASP A 29 -10.47 -11.45 2.48
C ASP A 29 -9.67 -10.42 3.29
N ALA A 30 -8.46 -10.77 3.71
CA ALA A 30 -7.59 -9.89 4.48
C ALA A 30 -6.17 -9.89 3.94
N ALA A 31 -5.40 -8.86 4.30
CA ALA A 31 -3.97 -8.87 4.06
C ALA A 31 -3.29 -10.07 4.71
N LEU A 32 -2.28 -10.62 4.02
CA LEU A 32 -1.54 -11.76 4.57
C LEU A 32 -0.87 -11.36 5.89
N PRO A 33 -0.90 -12.23 6.92
CA PRO A 33 -0.16 -11.97 8.15
C PRO A 33 1.31 -11.69 7.84
N ARG A 34 1.84 -10.58 8.39
CA ARG A 34 3.23 -10.14 8.17
C ARG A 34 3.63 -10.09 6.68
N ASN A 35 2.72 -9.71 5.79
CA ASN A 35 2.97 -9.63 4.34
C ASN A 35 3.46 -10.95 3.72
N GLY A 36 3.10 -12.08 4.34
CA GLY A 36 3.47 -13.42 3.93
C GLY A 36 4.76 -13.96 4.52
N GLU A 37 5.41 -13.25 5.43
CA GLU A 37 6.60 -13.72 6.13
C GLU A 37 6.29 -14.74 7.25
N PRO A 38 7.20 -15.68 7.54
CA PRO A 38 8.48 -15.90 6.85
C PRO A 38 8.29 -16.53 5.46
N TYR A 39 9.16 -16.16 4.53
CA TYR A 39 9.20 -16.78 3.21
C TYR A 39 9.94 -18.12 3.22
N PRO A 40 9.61 -19.05 2.31
CA PRO A 40 10.28 -20.34 2.20
C PRO A 40 11.82 -20.25 2.08
N ASP A 41 12.35 -19.17 1.51
CA ASP A 41 13.79 -18.94 1.31
C ASP A 41 14.50 -18.18 2.45
N ASP A 42 13.79 -17.73 3.49
CA ASP A 42 14.37 -16.89 4.56
C ASP A 42 15.51 -17.58 5.32
N ALA A 43 15.42 -18.89 5.51
CA ALA A 43 16.47 -19.65 6.17
C ALA A 43 17.75 -19.72 5.32
N TYR A 44 17.59 -19.88 4.01
CA TYR A 44 18.70 -19.91 3.06
C TYR A 44 19.37 -18.54 2.96
N ARG A 45 18.59 -17.46 2.85
CA ARG A 45 19.12 -16.09 2.72
C ARG A 45 19.84 -15.57 3.97
N ARG A 46 19.41 -15.96 5.17
CA ARG A 46 20.07 -15.52 6.42
C ARG A 46 21.54 -15.94 6.51
N GLY A 47 21.95 -17.01 5.83
CA GLY A 47 23.33 -17.48 5.81
C GLY A 47 24.22 -16.82 4.75
N ARG A 48 23.68 -15.89 3.96
CA ARG A 48 24.32 -15.41 2.73
C ARG A 48 24.69 -13.93 2.80
N PRO A 49 25.86 -13.52 2.27
CA PRO A 49 26.14 -12.12 2.01
C PRO A 49 25.07 -11.52 1.09
N ALA A 50 24.59 -10.32 1.41
CA ALA A 50 23.73 -9.58 0.50
C ALA A 50 24.52 -9.26 -0.79
N ALA A 51 23.90 -9.46 -1.95
CA ALA A 51 24.49 -9.04 -3.21
C ALA A 51 24.77 -7.53 -3.15
N GLU A 52 25.94 -7.11 -3.65
CA GLU A 52 26.35 -5.72 -3.60
C GLU A 52 25.37 -4.86 -4.41
N HIS A 53 24.78 -3.87 -3.76
CA HIS A 53 23.93 -2.90 -4.46
C HIS A 53 24.82 -2.05 -5.39
N PRO A 54 24.54 -1.98 -6.70
CA PRO A 54 25.35 -1.19 -7.61
C PRO A 54 25.40 0.28 -7.17
N CYS A 55 26.60 0.83 -7.02
CA CYS A 55 26.80 2.22 -6.59
C CYS A 55 26.27 3.26 -7.58
N HIS A 56 26.16 2.88 -8.86
CA HIS A 56 25.61 3.73 -9.90
C HIS A 56 24.26 3.20 -10.37
N ARG A 57 23.25 4.09 -10.38
CA ARG A 57 21.87 3.76 -10.80
C ARG A 57 21.82 3.22 -12.23
N ASP A 58 22.71 3.68 -13.09
CA ASP A 58 22.86 3.19 -14.46
C ASP A 58 23.47 1.80 -14.54
N ARG A 59 23.79 1.10 -13.44
CA ARG A 59 24.20 -0.32 -13.47
C ARG A 59 23.13 -1.27 -12.95
N ILE A 60 22.09 -0.74 -12.32
CA ILE A 60 20.99 -1.53 -11.77
C ILE A 60 20.31 -2.33 -12.89
N GLY A 61 20.19 -3.65 -12.69
CA GLY A 61 19.57 -4.60 -13.62
C GLY A 61 20.41 -4.97 -14.85
N ALA A 62 21.64 -4.45 -15.00
CA ALA A 62 22.47 -4.73 -16.18
C ALA A 62 22.92 -6.18 -16.25
N GLU A 63 23.37 -6.76 -15.14
CA GLU A 63 23.80 -8.16 -15.07
C GLU A 63 22.62 -9.12 -15.30
N VAL A 64 21.46 -8.83 -14.69
CA VAL A 64 20.23 -9.60 -14.91
C VAL A 64 19.84 -9.57 -16.40
N ALA A 65 19.85 -8.39 -17.03
CA ALA A 65 19.53 -8.26 -18.44
C ALA A 65 20.51 -9.03 -19.34
N ALA A 66 21.81 -9.05 -19.01
CA ALA A 66 22.79 -9.82 -19.77
C ALA A 66 22.54 -11.34 -19.70
N VAL A 67 22.20 -11.87 -18.52
CA VAL A 67 21.83 -13.29 -18.36
C VAL A 67 20.56 -13.61 -19.16
N LEU A 68 19.57 -12.72 -19.16
CA LEU A 68 18.35 -12.88 -19.94
C LEU A 68 18.62 -12.83 -21.45
N ASP A 69 19.43 -11.88 -21.91
CA ASP A 69 19.81 -11.76 -23.33
C ASP A 69 20.57 -13.00 -23.82
N GLU A 70 21.51 -13.51 -23.02
CA GLU A 70 22.21 -14.77 -23.31
C GLU A 70 21.22 -15.94 -23.45
N HIS A 71 20.27 -16.06 -22.51
CA HIS A 71 19.26 -17.11 -22.53
C HIS A 71 18.34 -17.01 -23.76
N PHE A 72 17.89 -15.80 -24.12
CA PHE A 72 17.00 -15.61 -25.26
C PHE A 72 17.70 -15.67 -26.62
N ALA A 73 19.04 -15.54 -26.67
CA ALA A 73 19.81 -15.68 -27.89
C ALA A 73 19.81 -17.11 -28.46
N ASP A 74 19.61 -18.14 -27.63
CA ASP A 74 19.47 -19.54 -28.07
C ASP A 74 18.01 -20.01 -27.99
N PRO A 75 17.30 -20.20 -29.12
CA PRO A 75 15.93 -20.70 -29.18
C PRO A 75 15.68 -22.05 -28.49
N GLY A 76 16.69 -22.90 -28.37
CA GLY A 76 16.56 -24.25 -27.83
C GLY A 76 16.70 -24.34 -26.31
N THR A 77 17.07 -23.25 -25.64
CA THR A 77 17.36 -23.30 -24.20
C THR A 77 16.07 -23.39 -23.37
N ASP A 78 16.00 -24.40 -22.50
CA ASP A 78 14.91 -24.62 -21.54
C ASP A 78 14.85 -23.49 -20.49
N PRO A 79 13.69 -22.86 -20.21
CA PRO A 79 13.59 -21.81 -19.20
C PRO A 79 13.99 -22.23 -17.79
N GLY A 80 14.01 -23.53 -17.50
CA GLY A 80 14.48 -24.06 -16.21
C GLY A 80 15.97 -23.83 -15.95
N VAL A 81 16.78 -23.49 -16.95
CA VAL A 81 18.20 -23.16 -16.72
C VAL A 81 18.41 -21.81 -16.01
N LEU A 82 17.35 -20.99 -15.92
CA LEU A 82 17.37 -19.70 -15.24
C LEU A 82 17.27 -19.83 -13.72
N PHE A 83 16.72 -20.92 -13.19
CA PHE A 83 16.61 -21.11 -11.74
C PHE A 83 17.99 -21.06 -11.06
N GLY A 84 18.10 -20.24 -10.02
CA GLY A 84 19.32 -20.05 -9.25
C GLY A 84 20.38 -19.17 -9.93
N ARG A 85 20.20 -18.74 -11.19
CA ARG A 85 21.19 -17.91 -11.91
C ARG A 85 21.34 -16.51 -11.34
N PHE A 86 20.30 -16.02 -10.65
CA PHE A 86 20.25 -14.65 -10.15
C PHE A 86 20.68 -14.53 -8.70
N GLN A 87 21.04 -15.64 -8.06
CA GLN A 87 21.34 -15.69 -6.65
C GLN A 87 22.44 -14.68 -6.28
N ASP A 88 23.57 -14.63 -7.00
CA ASP A 88 24.70 -13.73 -6.67
C ASP A 88 24.58 -12.33 -7.31
N ILE A 89 23.43 -12.01 -7.90
CA ILE A 89 23.22 -10.78 -8.66
C ILE A 89 22.22 -9.89 -7.93
N HIS A 90 22.46 -8.59 -7.90
CA HIS A 90 21.47 -7.66 -7.37
C HIS A 90 20.24 -7.58 -8.30
N VAL A 91 19.13 -8.20 -7.89
CA VAL A 91 17.86 -8.17 -8.63
C VAL A 91 17.00 -6.97 -8.19
N PRO A 92 16.64 -6.06 -9.11
CA PRO A 92 15.73 -4.96 -8.79
C PRO A 92 14.31 -5.47 -8.49
N ILE A 93 13.73 -4.99 -7.39
CA ILE A 93 12.33 -5.27 -7.02
C ILE A 93 11.32 -4.31 -7.68
N HIS A 94 11.80 -3.35 -8.47
CA HIS A 94 11.01 -2.34 -9.18
C HIS A 94 11.15 -2.50 -10.70
N PRO A 95 10.21 -1.95 -11.50
CA PRO A 95 10.33 -1.93 -12.95
C PRO A 95 11.70 -1.38 -13.39
N ASN A 96 12.41 -2.16 -14.20
CA ASN A 96 13.75 -1.81 -14.66
C ASN A 96 13.79 -1.79 -16.20
N PRO A 97 14.16 -0.67 -16.84
CA PRO A 97 14.14 -0.54 -18.30
C PRO A 97 15.01 -1.56 -19.04
N ARG A 98 16.09 -2.07 -18.43
CA ARG A 98 16.96 -3.07 -19.08
C ARG A 98 16.33 -4.44 -19.10
N MET A 99 15.76 -4.85 -17.98
CA MET A 99 15.03 -6.10 -17.87
C MET A 99 13.79 -6.07 -18.78
N ALA A 100 13.07 -4.95 -18.82
CA ALA A 100 11.98 -4.73 -19.77
C ALA A 100 12.46 -4.85 -21.23
N GLY A 101 13.60 -4.22 -21.57
CA GLY A 101 14.18 -4.34 -22.92
C GLY A 101 14.55 -5.78 -23.30
N ALA A 102 15.12 -6.56 -22.36
CA ALA A 102 15.42 -7.97 -22.58
C ALA A 102 14.14 -8.81 -22.74
N ALA A 103 13.12 -8.57 -21.90
CA ALA A 103 11.83 -9.22 -21.99
C ALA A 103 11.14 -8.95 -23.34
N ALA A 104 11.12 -7.69 -23.78
CA ALA A 104 10.55 -7.29 -25.07
C ALA A 104 11.24 -7.99 -26.26
N ARG A 105 12.57 -8.15 -26.22
CA ARG A 105 13.31 -8.93 -27.23
C ARG A 105 12.97 -10.42 -27.19
N GLY A 106 12.75 -10.98 -25.99
CA GLY A 106 12.39 -12.39 -25.81
C GLY A 106 10.94 -12.74 -26.17
N GLY A 107 10.02 -11.76 -26.14
CA GLY A 107 8.62 -11.93 -26.54
C GLY A 107 7.93 -13.08 -25.79
N ASP A 108 7.31 -14.01 -26.52
CA ASP A 108 6.61 -15.16 -25.94
C ASP A 108 7.52 -16.05 -25.08
N ARG A 109 8.82 -16.15 -25.43
CA ARG A 109 9.78 -16.91 -24.62
C ARG A 109 10.04 -16.25 -23.27
N ALA A 110 10.08 -14.91 -23.24
CA ALA A 110 10.18 -14.18 -21.98
C ALA A 110 8.92 -14.38 -21.12
N ARG A 111 7.75 -14.47 -21.74
CA ARG A 111 6.50 -14.77 -21.03
C ARG A 111 6.50 -16.19 -20.46
N GLU A 112 6.90 -17.19 -21.24
CA GLU A 112 7.03 -18.57 -20.78
C GLU A 112 8.03 -18.71 -19.63
N ALA A 113 9.22 -18.12 -19.78
CA ALA A 113 10.23 -18.09 -18.73
C ALA A 113 9.72 -17.39 -17.46
N GLY A 114 9.06 -16.23 -17.63
CA GLY A 114 8.46 -15.48 -16.53
C GLY A 114 7.43 -16.30 -15.75
N ARG A 115 6.49 -16.96 -16.45
CA ARG A 115 5.51 -17.87 -15.84
C ARG A 115 6.20 -18.98 -15.05
N ARG A 116 7.19 -19.64 -15.65
CA ARG A 116 7.87 -20.77 -15.02
C ARG A 116 8.62 -20.35 -13.75
N LEU A 117 9.34 -19.24 -13.82
CA LEU A 117 10.06 -18.66 -12.67
C LEU A 117 9.11 -18.29 -11.55
N VAL A 118 7.97 -17.67 -11.84
CA VAL A 118 7.00 -17.29 -10.78
C VAL A 118 6.33 -18.52 -10.16
N VAL A 119 5.87 -19.47 -10.98
CA VAL A 119 5.11 -20.63 -10.48
C VAL A 119 5.99 -21.60 -9.69
N HIS A 120 7.23 -21.83 -10.14
CA HIS A 120 8.12 -22.86 -9.60
C HIS A 120 9.31 -22.30 -8.82
N GLY A 121 9.52 -20.98 -8.81
CA GLY A 121 10.61 -20.34 -8.10
C GLY A 121 10.53 -20.55 -6.58
N THR A 122 11.64 -21.01 -6.02
CA THR A 122 11.81 -21.15 -4.56
C THR A 122 12.66 -20.03 -3.97
N ASP A 123 13.39 -19.26 -4.80
CA ASP A 123 14.15 -18.07 -4.40
C ASP A 123 13.43 -16.79 -4.84
N ARG A 124 13.40 -15.75 -3.99
CA ARG A 124 12.78 -14.46 -4.34
C ARG A 124 13.42 -13.77 -5.54
N ASP A 125 14.72 -13.95 -5.80
CA ASP A 125 15.40 -13.30 -6.93
C ASP A 125 14.90 -13.88 -8.25
N ASP A 126 14.76 -15.22 -8.33
CA ASP A 126 14.19 -15.91 -9.48
C ASP A 126 12.75 -15.44 -9.75
N VAL A 127 11.92 -15.33 -8.71
CA VAL A 127 10.53 -14.89 -8.83
C VAL A 127 10.44 -13.41 -9.21
N ALA A 128 11.29 -12.55 -8.65
CA ALA A 128 11.34 -11.13 -9.01
C ALA A 128 11.73 -10.94 -10.48
N VAL A 129 12.72 -11.69 -10.98
CA VAL A 129 13.04 -11.69 -12.42
C VAL A 129 11.86 -12.18 -13.23
N GLY A 130 11.21 -13.28 -12.83
CA GLY A 130 10.04 -13.80 -13.51
C GLY A 130 8.90 -12.77 -13.62
N LEU A 131 8.62 -12.04 -12.54
CA LEU A 131 7.64 -10.96 -12.51
C LEU A 131 8.05 -9.77 -13.38
N ALA A 132 9.33 -9.42 -13.42
CA ALA A 132 9.82 -8.34 -14.28
C ALA A 132 9.72 -8.69 -15.77
N LEU A 133 9.90 -9.96 -16.14
CA LEU A 133 9.62 -10.43 -17.50
C LEU A 133 8.12 -10.27 -17.81
N LEU A 134 7.26 -10.80 -16.93
CA LEU A 134 5.80 -10.71 -17.12
C LEU A 134 5.30 -9.27 -17.14
N ALA A 135 5.89 -8.36 -16.36
CA ALA A 135 5.48 -6.95 -16.39
C ALA A 135 5.60 -6.31 -17.78
N GLU A 136 6.53 -6.80 -18.62
CA GLU A 136 6.65 -6.33 -20.00
C GLU A 136 5.73 -7.08 -20.97
N VAL A 137 5.70 -8.42 -20.89
CA VAL A 137 5.12 -9.28 -21.94
C VAL A 137 3.87 -10.08 -21.51
N CYS A 138 3.28 -9.80 -20.34
CA CYS A 138 2.09 -10.50 -19.88
C CYS A 138 0.85 -10.23 -20.76
N THR A 139 -0.11 -11.14 -20.68
CA THR A 139 -1.47 -10.92 -21.18
C THR A 139 -2.48 -11.11 -20.04
N GLU A 140 -3.77 -10.94 -20.32
CA GLU A 140 -4.83 -11.12 -19.34
C GLU A 140 -4.87 -12.54 -18.74
N ASP A 141 -4.38 -13.56 -19.45
CA ASP A 141 -4.28 -14.93 -18.91
C ASP A 141 -3.33 -15.02 -17.70
N ASP A 142 -2.43 -14.05 -17.56
CA ASP A 142 -1.46 -13.98 -16.46
C ASP A 142 -2.03 -13.33 -15.20
N ILE A 143 -3.22 -12.70 -15.28
CA ILE A 143 -3.84 -12.00 -14.15
C ILE A 143 -3.95 -12.87 -12.88
N PRO A 144 -4.42 -14.13 -12.93
CA PRO A 144 -4.51 -14.95 -11.73
C PRO A 144 -3.13 -15.18 -11.07
N LEU A 145 -2.09 -15.34 -11.88
CA LEU A 145 -0.72 -15.51 -11.42
C LEU A 145 -0.20 -14.23 -10.77
N LEU A 146 -0.33 -13.09 -11.45
CA LEU A 146 0.10 -11.77 -10.96
C LEU A 146 -0.60 -11.39 -9.65
N ARG A 147 -1.92 -11.61 -9.56
CA ARG A 147 -2.70 -11.39 -8.33
C ARG A 147 -2.22 -12.24 -7.19
N THR A 148 -1.98 -13.53 -7.42
CA THR A 148 -1.61 -14.47 -6.36
C THR A 148 -0.23 -14.13 -5.80
N ILE A 149 0.77 -13.94 -6.66
CA ILE A 149 2.13 -13.65 -6.19
C ILE A 149 2.26 -12.24 -5.60
N GLY A 150 1.46 -11.28 -6.09
CA GLY A 150 1.39 -9.92 -5.57
C GLY A 150 0.94 -9.81 -4.11
N LEU A 151 0.30 -10.85 -3.55
CA LEU A 151 -0.05 -10.92 -2.13
C LEU A 151 1.18 -10.96 -1.20
N LEU A 152 2.33 -11.44 -1.68
CA LEU A 152 3.60 -11.34 -0.95
C LEU A 152 4.20 -9.94 -1.15
N SER A 153 3.44 -8.97 -0.63
CA SER A 153 3.39 -7.58 -1.07
C SER A 153 4.73 -6.83 -0.90
N CYS A 154 5.52 -7.18 0.12
CA CYS A 154 6.82 -6.54 0.39
C CYS A 154 7.89 -6.86 -0.66
N SER A 155 7.88 -8.05 -1.25
CA SER A 155 8.90 -8.45 -2.23
C SER A 155 8.43 -8.29 -3.67
N PHE A 156 7.14 -8.48 -3.92
CA PHE A 156 6.60 -8.62 -5.28
C PHE A 156 5.53 -7.59 -5.64
N GLY A 157 5.07 -6.78 -4.67
CA GLY A 157 3.98 -5.84 -4.86
C GLY A 157 4.25 -4.82 -5.98
N ALA A 158 5.46 -4.27 -6.06
CA ALA A 158 5.79 -3.27 -7.08
C ALA A 158 5.71 -3.81 -8.50
N LEU A 159 6.33 -4.97 -8.77
CA LEU A 159 6.33 -5.58 -10.10
C LEU A 159 4.94 -6.12 -10.47
N ALA A 160 4.23 -6.74 -9.53
CA ALA A 160 2.87 -7.23 -9.75
C ALA A 160 1.89 -6.06 -10.05
N ALA A 161 1.97 -4.97 -9.28
CA ALA A 161 1.14 -3.78 -9.52
C ALA A 161 1.44 -3.17 -10.89
N HIS A 162 2.72 -3.03 -11.25
CA HIS A 162 3.13 -2.50 -12.55
C HIS A 162 2.66 -3.37 -13.73
N ALA A 163 2.77 -4.70 -13.60
CA ALA A 163 2.29 -5.63 -14.61
C ALA A 163 0.77 -5.51 -14.82
N LEU A 164 0.01 -5.49 -13.72
CA LEU A 164 -1.44 -5.35 -13.79
C LEU A 164 -1.86 -4.00 -14.35
N GLU A 165 -1.21 -2.90 -13.97
CA GLU A 165 -1.51 -1.54 -14.46
C GLU A 165 -1.47 -1.43 -15.99
N ARG A 166 -0.59 -2.20 -16.65
CA ARG A 166 -0.41 -2.18 -18.11
C ARG A 166 -1.46 -3.00 -18.86
N LEU A 167 -2.21 -3.87 -18.17
CA LEU A 167 -3.22 -4.73 -18.80
C LEU A 167 -4.56 -4.00 -18.91
N PRO A 168 -5.29 -4.13 -20.05
CA PRO A 168 -6.63 -3.56 -20.19
C PRO A 168 -7.60 -3.99 -19.08
N GLY A 169 -7.61 -5.28 -18.71
CA GLY A 169 -8.37 -5.84 -17.60
C GLY A 169 -7.71 -5.73 -16.22
N GLY A 170 -6.70 -4.86 -16.05
CA GLY A 170 -5.85 -4.79 -14.87
C GLY A 170 -6.43 -4.09 -13.64
N ALA A 171 -7.37 -3.15 -13.83
CA ALA A 171 -7.91 -2.34 -12.74
C ALA A 171 -8.66 -3.16 -11.68
N GLY A 172 -9.50 -4.12 -12.09
CA GLY A 172 -10.21 -5.01 -11.16
C GLY A 172 -9.27 -5.86 -10.28
N PRO A 173 -8.27 -6.54 -10.86
CA PRO A 173 -7.17 -7.18 -10.14
C PRO A 173 -6.43 -6.27 -9.17
N LEU A 174 -6.14 -5.02 -9.54
CA LEU A 174 -5.49 -4.05 -8.66
C LEU A 174 -6.36 -3.65 -7.49
N LEU A 175 -7.65 -3.38 -7.71
CA LEU A 175 -8.62 -3.11 -6.64
C LEU A 175 -8.70 -4.30 -5.67
N TRP A 176 -8.79 -5.52 -6.21
CA TRP A 176 -8.80 -6.72 -5.40
C TRP A 176 -7.53 -6.89 -4.55
N LEU A 177 -6.35 -6.57 -5.13
CA LEU A 177 -5.08 -6.57 -4.41
C LEU A 177 -5.06 -5.49 -3.35
N ALA A 178 -5.56 -4.29 -3.65
CA ALA A 178 -5.56 -3.15 -2.74
C ALA A 178 -6.32 -3.46 -1.44
N ASP A 179 -7.37 -4.28 -1.50
CA ASP A 179 -8.09 -4.74 -0.30
C ASP A 179 -7.33 -5.82 0.51
N ARG A 180 -6.25 -6.40 -0.06
CA ARG A 180 -5.57 -7.61 0.45
C ARG A 180 -4.05 -7.45 0.59
N VAL A 181 -3.53 -6.25 0.46
CA VAL A 181 -2.11 -5.96 0.72
C VAL A 181 -1.96 -4.88 1.77
N ALA A 182 -0.89 -5.00 2.54
CA ALA A 182 -0.44 -4.02 3.52
C ALA A 182 1.01 -3.60 3.23
N GLY A 183 1.48 -2.61 3.99
CA GLY A 183 2.84 -2.11 3.90
C GLY A 183 3.20 -1.53 2.53
N TRP A 184 4.45 -1.71 2.11
CA TRP A 184 4.96 -1.19 0.83
C TRP A 184 4.20 -1.68 -0.39
N GLY A 185 3.67 -2.90 -0.39
CA GLY A 185 2.88 -3.36 -1.53
C GLY A 185 1.56 -2.61 -1.69
N ARG A 186 0.95 -2.13 -0.59
CA ARG A 186 -0.22 -1.23 -0.66
C ARG A 186 0.15 0.09 -1.33
N VAL A 187 1.31 0.67 -0.98
CA VAL A 187 1.81 1.90 -1.60
C VAL A 187 1.83 1.76 -3.12
N TYR A 188 2.49 0.72 -3.64
CA TYR A 188 2.61 0.53 -5.09
C TYR A 188 1.26 0.29 -5.78
N VAL A 189 0.37 -0.50 -5.17
CA VAL A 189 -0.96 -0.77 -5.73
C VAL A 189 -1.81 0.49 -5.77
N VAL A 190 -1.83 1.29 -4.70
CA VAL A 190 -2.62 2.54 -4.67
C VAL A 190 -2.05 3.58 -5.64
N GLU A 191 -0.74 3.70 -5.76
CA GLU A 191 -0.12 4.57 -6.78
C GLU A 191 -0.48 4.15 -8.21
N SER A 192 -0.51 2.85 -8.51
CA SER A 192 -1.01 2.33 -9.80
C SER A 192 -2.49 2.66 -10.00
N LEU A 193 -3.33 2.51 -8.97
CA LEU A 193 -4.74 2.91 -9.04
C LEU A 193 -4.90 4.42 -9.29
N CYS A 194 -4.08 5.27 -8.69
CA CYS A 194 -4.10 6.71 -8.97
C CYS A 194 -3.87 7.00 -10.46
N ARG A 195 -2.92 6.30 -11.11
CA ARG A 195 -2.67 6.44 -12.56
C ARG A 195 -3.81 5.93 -13.44
N LEU A 196 -4.64 5.02 -12.93
CA LEU A 196 -5.78 4.44 -13.62
C LEU A 196 -7.12 5.13 -13.34
N ALA A 197 -7.16 6.11 -12.44
CA ALA A 197 -8.40 6.65 -11.87
C ALA A 197 -9.36 7.25 -12.91
N ASP A 198 -8.83 7.86 -13.98
CA ASP A 198 -9.65 8.49 -15.02
C ASP A 198 -10.06 7.51 -16.14
N ALA A 199 -9.29 6.43 -16.33
CA ALA A 199 -9.57 5.41 -17.34
C ALA A 199 -10.56 4.34 -16.86
N HIS A 200 -10.69 4.15 -15.53
CA HIS A 200 -11.49 3.08 -14.95
C HIS A 200 -12.50 3.62 -13.91
N PRO A 201 -13.82 3.51 -14.18
CA PRO A 201 -14.85 4.19 -13.39
C PRO A 201 -14.95 3.70 -11.94
N ASP A 202 -14.52 2.48 -11.64
CA ASP A 202 -14.59 1.89 -10.30
C ASP A 202 -13.43 2.34 -9.39
N VAL A 203 -12.35 2.86 -9.97
CA VAL A 203 -11.13 3.19 -9.22
C VAL A 203 -11.30 4.46 -8.38
N ARG A 204 -11.80 5.55 -8.98
CA ARG A 204 -12.02 6.82 -8.25
C ARG A 204 -12.99 6.65 -7.05
N PRO A 205 -14.14 5.95 -7.17
CA PRO A 205 -15.01 5.66 -6.04
C PRO A 205 -14.33 4.86 -4.91
N TRP A 206 -13.45 3.91 -5.25
CA TRP A 206 -12.68 3.15 -4.25
C TRP A 206 -11.65 4.05 -3.55
N LEU A 207 -10.90 4.85 -4.32
CA LEU A 207 -9.93 5.80 -3.76
C LEU A 207 -10.57 6.81 -2.81
N LEU A 208 -11.80 7.25 -3.10
CA LEU A 208 -12.56 8.18 -2.27
C LEU A 208 -13.07 7.58 -0.95
N ARG A 209 -13.08 6.25 -0.79
CA ARG A 209 -13.72 5.58 0.35
C ARG A 209 -12.79 4.69 1.18
N THR A 210 -11.70 4.20 0.59
CA THR A 210 -10.97 3.06 1.15
C THR A 210 -9.44 3.17 0.97
N ALA A 211 -8.90 4.22 0.33
CA ALA A 211 -7.49 4.29 -0.02
C ALA A 211 -6.56 4.14 1.20
N VAL A 212 -6.80 4.87 2.27
CA VAL A 212 -6.06 4.79 3.54
C VAL A 212 -6.71 3.83 4.54
N ASP A 213 -5.87 3.10 5.28
CA ASP A 213 -6.27 2.05 6.23
C ASP A 213 -5.67 2.22 7.64
N GLY A 214 -4.98 3.33 7.89
CA GLY A 214 -4.32 3.63 9.17
C GLY A 214 -2.85 3.19 9.26
N ASP A 215 -2.31 2.50 8.26
CA ASP A 215 -0.86 2.24 8.16
C ASP A 215 -0.06 3.54 8.01
N PHE A 216 1.16 3.59 8.57
CA PHE A 216 2.02 4.77 8.51
C PHE A 216 2.51 5.08 7.09
N LEU A 217 2.64 4.06 6.23
CA LEU A 217 3.03 4.19 4.84
C LEU A 217 1.94 4.82 3.96
N ASN A 218 0.72 5.02 4.48
CA ASN A 218 -0.29 5.84 3.81
C ASN A 218 0.23 7.26 3.52
N GLY A 219 1.20 7.76 4.31
CA GLY A 219 1.87 9.04 4.07
C GLY A 219 2.56 9.14 2.71
N CYS A 220 2.96 8.02 2.10
CA CYS A 220 3.60 8.01 0.79
C CYS A 220 2.64 8.39 -0.35
N PHE A 221 1.34 8.07 -0.22
CA PHE A 221 0.38 8.20 -1.32
C PHE A 221 -0.88 9.02 -0.99
N ALA A 222 -1.19 9.32 0.28
CA ALA A 222 -2.44 9.97 0.66
C ALA A 222 -2.68 11.32 -0.06
N GLY A 223 -1.63 12.12 -0.27
CA GLY A 223 -1.75 13.38 -0.98
C GLY A 223 -1.96 13.20 -2.48
N THR A 224 -1.30 12.21 -3.10
CA THR A 224 -1.56 11.82 -4.49
C THR A 224 -2.99 11.33 -4.66
N VAL A 225 -3.53 10.58 -3.69
CA VAL A 225 -4.94 10.18 -3.68
C VAL A 225 -5.84 11.41 -3.62
N ALA A 226 -5.59 12.34 -2.69
CA ALA A 226 -6.39 13.55 -2.51
C ALA A 226 -6.44 14.42 -3.78
N GLU A 227 -5.31 14.55 -4.49
CA GLU A 227 -5.25 15.23 -5.78
C GLU A 227 -5.99 14.46 -6.87
N THR A 228 -5.72 13.16 -6.99
CA THR A 228 -6.31 12.31 -8.04
C THR A 228 -7.83 12.35 -7.96
N VAL A 229 -8.41 12.26 -6.77
CA VAL A 229 -9.85 12.24 -6.58
C VAL A 229 -10.50 13.63 -6.57
N ASP A 230 -9.71 14.71 -6.76
CA ASP A 230 -10.11 16.11 -6.57
C ASP A 230 -10.92 16.26 -5.27
N LEU A 231 -10.26 16.00 -4.14
CA LEU A 231 -10.90 15.94 -2.83
C LEU A 231 -11.69 17.21 -2.52
N ARG A 232 -11.21 18.37 -2.97
CA ARG A 232 -11.92 19.66 -2.87
C ARG A 232 -13.27 19.60 -3.58
N ARG A 233 -13.31 19.15 -4.83
CA ARG A 233 -14.57 19.01 -5.57
C ARG A 233 -15.47 17.93 -4.98
N ALA A 234 -14.90 16.82 -4.52
CA ALA A 234 -15.65 15.75 -3.86
C ALA A 234 -16.39 16.27 -2.60
N LEU A 235 -15.79 17.20 -1.86
CA LEU A 235 -16.38 17.82 -0.67
C LEU A 235 -17.19 19.10 -0.97
N ALA A 236 -17.11 19.68 -2.18
CA ALA A 236 -17.80 20.92 -2.50
C ALA A 236 -19.34 20.79 -2.57
N GLY A 237 -19.86 19.58 -2.77
CA GLY A 237 -21.31 19.33 -2.80
C GLY A 237 -21.95 19.52 -1.43
N THR A 238 -23.21 19.97 -1.37
CA THR A 238 -23.94 20.18 -0.09
C THR A 238 -24.42 18.88 0.56
N ALA A 239 -24.47 17.79 -0.19
CA ALA A 239 -24.89 16.46 0.23
C ALA A 239 -23.81 15.41 -0.08
N ALA A 240 -22.58 15.65 0.40
CA ALA A 240 -21.53 14.64 0.26
C ALA A 240 -21.93 13.36 0.99
N ASP A 241 -21.64 12.23 0.35
CA ASP A 241 -21.87 10.90 0.91
C ASP A 241 -21.13 10.76 2.26
N PRO A 242 -21.77 10.28 3.34
CA PRO A 242 -21.12 10.16 4.65
C PRO A 242 -19.83 9.34 4.62
N GLY A 243 -19.77 8.29 3.79
CA GLY A 243 -18.57 7.47 3.63
C GLY A 243 -17.39 8.25 3.03
N ILE A 244 -17.65 9.15 2.08
CA ILE A 244 -16.63 10.03 1.51
C ILE A 244 -16.14 11.04 2.55
N VAL A 245 -17.04 11.61 3.35
CA VAL A 245 -16.65 12.55 4.42
C VAL A 245 -15.80 11.82 5.47
N ASP A 246 -16.21 10.63 5.89
CA ASP A 246 -15.48 9.83 6.87
C ASP A 246 -14.06 9.51 6.39
N HIS A 247 -13.92 9.08 5.13
CA HIS A 247 -12.60 8.80 4.55
C HIS A 247 -11.76 10.05 4.29
N ALA A 248 -12.38 11.17 3.91
CA ALA A 248 -11.69 12.45 3.79
C ALA A 248 -11.02 12.87 5.11
N GLY A 249 -11.68 12.61 6.25
CA GLY A 249 -11.09 12.85 7.57
C GLY A 249 -9.82 12.04 7.82
N GLU A 250 -9.79 10.78 7.38
CA GLU A 250 -8.61 9.91 7.50
C GLU A 250 -7.48 10.36 6.58
N LEU A 251 -7.79 10.71 5.31
CA LEU A 251 -6.82 11.28 4.39
C LEU A 251 -6.20 12.55 4.96
N LEU A 252 -7.02 13.50 5.43
CA LEU A 252 -6.54 14.74 6.03
C LEU A 252 -5.69 14.48 7.28
N HIS A 253 -6.04 13.50 8.10
CA HIS A 253 -5.22 13.11 9.24
C HIS A 253 -3.85 12.60 8.79
N VAL A 254 -3.78 11.71 7.80
CA VAL A 254 -2.49 11.22 7.28
C VAL A 254 -1.64 12.39 6.79
N LEU A 255 -2.26 13.37 6.11
CA LEU A 255 -1.57 14.55 5.59
C LEU A 255 -1.01 15.49 6.67
N THR A 256 -1.53 15.45 7.91
CA THR A 256 -0.98 16.24 9.03
C THR A 256 0.24 15.61 9.70
N GLY A 257 0.60 14.37 9.36
CA GLY A 257 1.67 13.61 10.01
C GLY A 257 2.43 12.65 9.10
N CYS A 258 2.51 12.93 7.80
CA CYS A 258 3.20 12.07 6.83
C CYS A 258 4.73 12.21 6.83
N GLN A 259 5.33 13.05 7.69
CA GLN A 259 6.79 13.20 7.85
C GLN A 259 7.52 13.49 6.52
N GLY A 260 6.84 14.13 5.56
CA GLY A 260 7.37 14.43 4.23
C GLY A 260 7.54 13.22 3.30
N MET A 261 6.94 12.06 3.60
CA MET A 261 7.03 10.86 2.73
C MET A 261 6.27 10.99 1.39
N GLY A 262 5.48 12.04 1.22
CA GLY A 262 4.70 12.34 0.02
C GLY A 262 4.21 13.79 0.02
N ILE A 263 3.15 14.08 -0.74
CA ILE A 263 2.48 15.39 -0.69
C ILE A 263 1.88 15.58 0.72
N THR A 264 2.25 16.67 1.37
CA THR A 264 1.85 17.00 2.73
C THR A 264 0.59 17.87 2.76
N LEU A 265 -0.01 18.11 3.94
CA LEU A 265 -1.11 19.08 4.04
C LEU A 265 -0.65 20.50 3.66
N ALA A 266 0.59 20.87 3.98
CA ALA A 266 1.16 22.18 3.64
C ALA A 266 1.23 22.41 2.13
N ASP A 267 1.54 21.33 1.39
CA ASP A 267 1.75 21.32 -0.06
C ASP A 267 0.49 20.95 -0.84
N LEU A 268 -0.57 20.46 -0.18
CA LEU A 268 -1.81 20.09 -0.84
C LEU A 268 -2.49 21.33 -1.47
N PRO A 269 -2.78 21.31 -2.78
CA PRO A 269 -3.51 22.39 -3.43
C PRO A 269 -4.88 22.63 -2.78
N HIS A 270 -5.20 23.89 -2.50
CA HIS A 270 -6.47 24.29 -1.88
C HIS A 270 -6.76 23.64 -0.51
N ALA A 271 -5.72 23.28 0.26
CA ALA A 271 -5.88 22.63 1.58
C ALA A 271 -6.88 23.32 2.51
N GLU A 272 -6.90 24.66 2.55
CA GLU A 272 -7.82 25.45 3.38
C GLU A 272 -9.28 25.28 2.95
N ASP A 273 -9.56 25.24 1.63
CA ASP A 273 -10.89 25.00 1.09
C ASP A 273 -11.37 23.58 1.43
N VAL A 274 -10.47 22.59 1.35
CA VAL A 274 -10.76 21.20 1.69
C VAL A 274 -11.12 21.08 3.18
N LEU A 275 -10.32 21.67 4.07
CA LEU A 275 -10.59 21.69 5.52
C LEU A 275 -11.90 22.41 5.85
N ALA A 276 -12.16 23.56 5.22
CA ALA A 276 -13.41 24.30 5.41
C ALA A 276 -14.63 23.47 4.99
N ALA A 277 -14.57 22.83 3.83
CA ALA A 277 -15.64 21.98 3.32
C ALA A 277 -15.87 20.76 4.23
N TYR A 278 -14.78 20.10 4.66
CA TYR A 278 -14.83 18.97 5.58
C TYR A 278 -15.51 19.33 6.91
N LEU A 279 -15.07 20.41 7.57
CA LEU A 279 -15.70 20.89 8.82
C LEU A 279 -17.18 21.25 8.63
N GLY A 280 -17.52 21.86 7.49
CA GLY A 280 -18.89 22.17 7.13
C GLY A 280 -19.78 20.93 7.02
N HIS A 281 -19.26 19.81 6.50
CA HIS A 281 -19.97 18.53 6.42
C HIS A 281 -20.18 17.88 7.78
N LEU A 282 -19.16 17.90 8.64
CA LEU A 282 -19.26 17.31 9.97
C LEU A 282 -20.36 17.97 10.82
N GLY A 283 -20.54 19.28 10.67
CA GLY A 283 -21.63 20.00 11.33
C GLY A 283 -23.03 19.54 10.90
N ARG A 284 -23.18 18.98 9.69
CA ARG A 284 -24.46 18.48 9.16
C ARG A 284 -24.70 17.00 9.45
N LEU A 285 -23.66 16.17 9.29
CA LEU A 285 -23.77 14.72 9.45
C LEU A 285 -23.87 14.26 10.90
N GLY A 286 -23.45 15.10 11.85
CA GLY A 286 -23.42 14.77 13.28
C GLY A 286 -22.30 13.79 13.65
N PRO A 287 -22.14 13.52 14.96
CA PRO A 287 -21.04 12.72 15.47
C PRO A 287 -21.20 11.23 15.14
N SER A 288 -20.05 10.57 14.98
CA SER A 288 -19.88 9.12 15.06
C SER A 288 -18.53 8.85 15.72
N PRO A 289 -18.26 7.65 16.27
CA PRO A 289 -16.95 7.36 16.85
C PRO A 289 -15.81 7.60 15.85
N ARG A 290 -16.00 7.19 14.59
CA ARG A 290 -15.04 7.41 13.49
C ARG A 290 -14.78 8.91 13.25
N ARG A 291 -15.84 9.72 13.15
CA ARG A 291 -15.71 11.18 12.95
C ARG A 291 -15.08 11.88 14.14
N TYR A 292 -15.43 11.47 15.36
CA TYR A 292 -14.82 12.01 16.58
C TYR A 292 -13.31 11.79 16.55
N ARG A 293 -12.86 10.55 16.25
CA ARG A 293 -11.43 10.24 16.13
C ARG A 293 -10.75 11.07 15.05
N ALA A 294 -11.34 11.14 13.85
CA ALA A 294 -10.79 11.93 12.74
C ALA A 294 -10.61 13.41 13.12
N VAL A 295 -11.63 14.03 13.72
CA VAL A 295 -11.57 15.44 14.15
C VAL A 295 -10.57 15.66 15.27
N ALA A 296 -10.49 14.75 16.25
CA ALA A 296 -9.51 14.83 17.32
C ALA A 296 -8.07 14.72 16.81
N HIS A 297 -7.81 13.78 15.89
CA HIS A 297 -6.52 13.64 15.24
C HIS A 297 -6.15 14.87 14.40
N LEU A 298 -7.10 15.47 13.69
CA LEU A 298 -6.88 16.72 12.98
C LEU A 298 -6.57 17.87 13.95
N ALA A 299 -7.32 18.02 15.03
CA ALA A 299 -7.08 19.07 16.02
C ALA A 299 -5.70 18.96 16.70
N LEU A 300 -5.23 17.72 16.93
CA LEU A 300 -3.86 17.42 17.37
C LEU A 300 -2.83 17.83 16.29
N GLY A 301 -3.01 17.33 15.07
CA GLY A 301 -2.06 17.50 13.97
C GLY A 301 -1.94 18.94 13.46
N LEU A 302 -2.98 19.77 13.61
CA LEU A 302 -2.96 21.18 13.22
C LEU A 302 -2.39 22.13 14.30
N GLY A 303 -2.00 21.60 15.47
CA GLY A 303 -1.49 22.38 16.60
C GLY A 303 0.03 22.55 16.62
N GLU A 304 0.55 23.17 17.69
CA GLU A 304 1.99 23.35 17.90
C GLU A 304 2.75 22.04 18.12
N GLY A 305 2.06 20.98 18.53
CA GLY A 305 2.59 19.61 18.60
C GLY A 305 2.45 18.81 17.30
N GLY A 306 1.94 19.44 16.23
CA GLY A 306 1.82 18.83 14.91
C GLY A 306 3.16 18.67 14.21
N ASP A 307 3.18 17.87 13.14
CA ASP A 307 4.38 17.67 12.35
C ASP A 307 4.68 18.91 11.49
N VAL A 308 5.68 19.67 11.90
CA VAL A 308 6.13 20.88 11.19
C VAL A 308 6.49 20.59 9.73
N GLY A 309 7.02 19.40 9.43
CA GLY A 309 7.34 18.99 8.05
C GLY A 309 6.11 18.79 7.18
N SER A 310 4.97 18.40 7.79
CA SER A 310 3.73 18.12 7.06
C SER A 310 2.73 19.27 7.02
N ILE A 311 2.72 20.14 8.03
CA ILE A 311 1.75 21.24 8.11
C ILE A 311 2.40 22.62 7.91
N GLY A 312 3.72 22.72 8.00
CA GLY A 312 4.40 24.02 8.03
C GLY A 312 4.07 24.82 9.30
N PRO A 313 3.95 26.16 9.24
CA PRO A 313 3.68 26.97 10.43
C PRO A 313 2.27 26.72 10.99
N ALA A 314 2.17 26.22 12.23
CA ALA A 314 0.90 25.92 12.90
C ALA A 314 -0.11 27.08 12.90
N ARG A 315 0.38 28.33 12.94
CA ARG A 315 -0.46 29.54 12.86
C ARG A 315 -1.37 29.60 11.63
N ARG A 316 -0.99 28.96 10.52
CA ARG A 316 -1.80 28.86 9.30
C ARG A 316 -3.13 28.13 9.56
N TRP A 317 -3.14 27.22 10.53
CA TRP A 317 -4.23 26.27 10.73
C TRP A 317 -5.08 26.53 11.98
N TRP A 318 -4.80 27.59 12.73
CA TRP A 318 -5.48 27.87 14.01
C TRP A 318 -7.00 27.94 13.87
N THR A 319 -7.53 28.62 12.84
CA THR A 319 -8.98 28.69 12.61
C THR A 319 -9.61 27.31 12.46
N PHE A 320 -8.96 26.39 11.72
CA PHE A 320 -9.46 25.04 11.51
C PHE A 320 -9.32 24.18 12.76
N ARG A 321 -8.20 24.30 13.48
CA ARG A 321 -7.98 23.64 14.77
C ARG A 321 -9.03 24.06 15.80
N ASP A 322 -9.30 25.34 15.91
CA ASP A 322 -10.31 25.87 16.84
C ASP A 322 -11.72 25.44 16.42
N GLY A 323 -11.99 25.37 15.12
CA GLY A 323 -13.22 24.78 14.59
C GLY A 323 -13.38 23.30 14.98
N CYS A 324 -12.31 22.50 14.89
CA CYS A 324 -12.32 21.11 15.34
C CYS A 324 -12.60 21.02 16.85
N ARG A 325 -11.92 21.84 17.66
CA ARG A 325 -12.12 21.91 19.12
C ARG A 325 -13.55 22.26 19.50
N ALA A 326 -14.08 23.33 18.92
CA ALA A 326 -15.45 23.77 19.15
C ALA A 326 -16.49 22.71 18.75
N LEU A 327 -16.18 21.84 17.78
CA LEU A 327 -17.02 20.71 17.41
C LEU A 327 -16.94 19.58 18.44
N LEU A 328 -15.73 19.21 18.90
CA LEU A 328 -15.51 18.17 19.90
C LEU A 328 -16.09 18.53 21.28
N ASP A 329 -16.15 19.82 21.62
CA ASP A 329 -16.69 20.33 22.89
C ASP A 329 -18.23 20.34 22.97
N ARG A 330 -18.92 20.00 21.87
CA ARG A 330 -20.39 19.89 21.87
C ARG A 330 -20.84 18.65 22.62
N GLU A 331 -22.00 18.75 23.28
CA GLU A 331 -22.48 17.68 24.15
C GLU A 331 -22.74 16.38 23.40
N GLU A 332 -23.31 16.45 22.19
CA GLU A 332 -23.57 15.28 21.36
C GLU A 332 -22.28 14.56 20.91
N TRP A 333 -21.20 15.31 20.67
CA TRP A 333 -19.89 14.75 20.32
C TRP A 333 -19.21 14.11 21.53
N CYS A 334 -19.25 14.79 22.69
CA CYS A 334 -18.77 14.25 23.96
C CYS A 334 -19.52 12.99 24.39
N ALA A 335 -20.85 12.94 24.20
CA ALA A 335 -21.67 11.77 24.49
C ALA A 335 -21.25 10.58 23.61
N THR A 336 -21.09 10.79 22.30
CA THR A 336 -20.65 9.74 21.36
C THR A 336 -19.28 9.16 21.74
N ALA A 337 -18.32 9.99 22.14
CA ALA A 337 -17.00 9.52 22.58
C ALA A 337 -17.08 8.69 23.88
N ARG A 338 -17.88 9.12 24.85
CA ARG A 338 -18.09 8.40 26.11
C ARG A 338 -18.79 7.06 25.89
N GLU A 339 -19.81 7.02 25.04
CA GLU A 339 -20.51 5.79 24.67
C GLU A 339 -19.58 4.81 23.97
N ALA A 340 -18.75 5.26 23.03
CA ALA A 340 -17.75 4.42 22.38
C ALA A 340 -16.72 3.86 23.37
N LEU A 341 -16.23 4.69 24.30
CA LEU A 341 -15.30 4.24 25.34
C LEU A 341 -15.95 3.22 26.29
N ALA A 342 -17.20 3.47 26.71
CA ALA A 342 -17.97 2.55 27.55
C ALA A 342 -18.26 1.21 26.84
N ALA A 343 -18.42 1.24 25.51
CA ALA A 343 -18.57 0.06 24.67
C ALA A 343 -17.24 -0.70 24.44
N GLY A 344 -16.11 -0.19 24.94
CA GLY A 344 -14.80 -0.82 24.81
C GLY A 344 -14.13 -0.59 23.46
N ASP A 345 -14.44 0.49 22.75
CA ASP A 345 -13.76 0.86 21.51
C ASP A 345 -12.27 1.15 21.79
N GLU A 346 -11.38 0.26 21.30
CA GLU A 346 -9.94 0.33 21.57
C GLU A 346 -9.29 1.59 21.01
N ASP A 347 -9.71 2.06 19.84
CA ASP A 347 -9.13 3.25 19.22
C ASP A 347 -9.54 4.51 19.98
N MET A 348 -10.78 4.54 20.51
CA MET A 348 -11.23 5.60 21.39
C MET A 348 -10.47 5.60 22.71
N ALA A 349 -10.18 4.42 23.28
CA ALA A 349 -9.35 4.29 24.47
C ALA A 349 -7.92 4.82 24.24
N ARG A 350 -7.28 4.43 23.13
CA ARG A 350 -5.95 4.94 22.74
C ARG A 350 -5.97 6.46 22.51
N LEU A 351 -7.04 6.99 21.91
CA LEU A 351 -7.21 8.43 21.72
C LEU A 351 -7.33 9.16 23.07
N ALA A 352 -8.12 8.63 24.00
CA ALA A 352 -8.30 9.22 25.33
C ALA A 352 -6.97 9.28 26.11
N GLU A 353 -6.16 8.22 26.05
CA GLU A 353 -4.82 8.17 26.65
C GLU A 353 -3.89 9.25 26.08
N ARG A 354 -3.90 9.44 24.75
CA ARG A 354 -3.07 10.45 24.06
C ARG A 354 -3.56 11.89 24.28
N SER A 355 -4.87 12.07 24.50
CA SER A 355 -5.53 13.40 24.50
C SER A 355 -5.75 13.98 25.89
N ALA A 356 -5.32 13.28 26.95
CA ALA A 356 -5.57 13.61 28.36
C ALA A 356 -5.01 14.97 28.81
N GLY A 357 -4.24 15.68 27.98
CA GLY A 357 -3.63 16.97 28.29
C GLY A 357 -4.35 18.21 27.76
N ASP A 358 -4.97 18.20 26.56
CA ASP A 358 -5.07 19.47 25.81
C ASP A 358 -6.24 19.64 24.80
N LEU A 359 -7.04 18.59 24.54
CA LEU A 359 -8.01 18.63 23.42
C LEU A 359 -9.42 18.08 23.71
N CYS A 360 -9.56 17.16 24.66
CA CYS A 360 -10.81 16.44 24.89
C CYS A 360 -11.18 16.36 26.38
N SER A 361 -10.77 17.37 27.17
CA SER A 361 -10.95 17.40 28.62
C SER A 361 -12.42 17.26 29.03
N ARG A 362 -13.36 17.76 28.23
CA ARG A 362 -14.80 17.60 28.50
C ARG A 362 -15.32 16.19 28.24
N ALA A 363 -14.79 15.48 27.24
CA ALA A 363 -15.23 14.13 26.91
C ALA A 363 -14.62 13.07 27.85
N PHE A 364 -13.38 13.29 28.31
CA PHE A 364 -12.60 12.30 29.08
C PHE A 364 -12.24 12.73 30.51
N GLY A 365 -12.70 13.91 30.96
CA GLY A 365 -12.32 14.53 32.23
C GLY A 365 -12.59 13.69 33.49
N ASP A 366 -13.59 12.80 33.44
CA ASP A 366 -13.95 11.90 34.54
C ASP A 366 -13.46 10.45 34.35
N ALA A 367 -12.91 10.12 33.18
CA ALA A 367 -12.48 8.77 32.80
C ALA A 367 -10.95 8.62 32.92
N ARG A 368 -10.37 8.90 34.09
CA ARG A 368 -8.99 8.45 34.35
C ARG A 368 -9.01 6.95 34.60
N PRO A 369 -8.30 6.12 33.81
CA PRO A 369 -8.07 4.74 34.19
C PRO A 369 -7.23 4.76 35.47
N SER A 370 -7.70 4.10 36.53
CA SER A 370 -6.86 3.80 37.68
C SER A 370 -5.58 3.11 37.18
N PRO A 371 -4.38 3.50 37.67
CA PRO A 371 -3.14 2.88 37.23
C PRO A 371 -3.23 1.37 37.52
N ARG A 372 -3.20 0.55 36.46
CA ARG A 372 -3.09 -0.90 36.60
C ARG A 372 -1.76 -1.18 37.30
N HIS A 373 -1.83 -1.58 38.57
CA HIS A 373 -0.73 -2.25 39.23
C HIS A 373 -0.65 -3.68 38.68
N GLY A 374 0.45 -3.99 38.02
CA GLY A 374 0.76 -5.31 37.44
C GLY A 374 2.11 -5.27 36.76
#